data_AF-A0A3B9PA14-F1
#
_entry.id   AF-A0A3B9PA14-F1
#
_cell.length_a   1.000
_cell.length_b   1.000
_cell.length_c   1.000
_cell.angle_alpha   90.00
_cell.angle_beta   90.00
_cell.angle_gamma   90.00
#
_symmetry.space_group_name_H-M   'P 1'
#
loop_
_entity.id
_entity.type
_entity.pdbx_description
1 polymer ?
#
loop_
_entity_poly.entity_id
_entity_poly.type
_entity_poly.pdbx_seq_one_letter_code
_entity_poly.pdbx_strand_id
1 'polypeptide(L)'
;MLTYDNFELFEQMEDLDSLPPIRNISDKHLQHRRPKDKVNREKESFDTSLLEKQENEFNFSFGASKHEKVWINDSLKDFYQQNWFEDILRLIKGGGKEASVYQCLGNTTTQHKYIAAKVYRP
;
A
#
# COMPACT_ATOMS: atom_id res chain seq x y z
N MET A 1 10.26 14.73 -14.84
CA MET A 1 9.67 14.60 -16.19
C MET A 1 10.05 13.20 -16.72
N LEU A 2 9.47 12.14 -16.14
CA LEU A 2 9.71 10.73 -16.48
C LEU A 2 8.47 9.89 -16.07
N THR A 3 7.28 10.31 -16.48
CA THR A 3 6.00 9.65 -16.15
C THR A 3 5.03 9.71 -17.33
N TYR A 4 5.55 9.55 -18.54
CA TYR A 4 4.72 9.44 -19.74
C TYR A 4 5.01 8.15 -20.52
N ASP A 5 6.22 7.57 -20.41
CA ASP A 5 6.56 6.33 -21.12
C ASP A 5 5.81 5.07 -20.61
N ASN A 6 5.45 5.01 -19.33
CA ASN A 6 4.78 3.81 -18.77
C ASN A 6 3.32 3.67 -19.19
N PHE A 7 2.64 4.79 -19.49
CA PHE A 7 1.24 4.76 -19.88
C PHE A 7 1.09 4.29 -21.33
N GLU A 8 2.00 4.76 -22.20
CA GLU A 8 2.06 4.37 -23.61
C GLU A 8 2.38 2.88 -23.79
N LEU A 9 3.25 2.32 -22.94
CA LEU A 9 3.55 0.88 -22.95
C LEU A 9 2.36 0.03 -22.49
N PHE A 10 1.54 0.54 -21.57
CA PHE A 10 0.37 -0.16 -21.06
C PHE A 10 -0.75 -0.21 -22.09
N GLU A 11 -1.02 0.91 -22.78
CA GLU A 11 -2.01 0.93 -23.88
C GLU A 11 -1.57 0.02 -25.04
N GLN A 12 -0.28 -0.03 -25.38
CA GLN A 12 0.23 -0.92 -26.43
C GLN A 12 0.09 -2.42 -26.10
N MET A 13 0.13 -2.80 -24.81
CA MET A 13 -0.11 -4.19 -24.40
C MET A 13 -1.59 -4.56 -24.47
N GLU A 14 -2.49 -3.65 -24.10
CA GLU A 14 -3.93 -3.88 -24.12
C GLU A 14 -4.46 -4.10 -25.56
N ASP A 15 -3.91 -3.37 -26.54
CA ASP A 15 -4.22 -3.57 -27.96
C ASP A 15 -3.79 -4.95 -28.50
N LEU A 16 -2.72 -5.55 -27.95
CA LEU A 16 -2.20 -6.84 -28.41
C LEU A 16 -3.10 -8.03 -28.03
N ASP A 17 -3.79 -7.95 -26.89
CA ASP A 17 -4.72 -8.98 -26.40
C ASP A 17 -6.03 -9.02 -27.18
N SER A 18 -6.32 -7.96 -27.96
CA SER A 18 -7.51 -7.85 -28.80
C SER A 18 -7.34 -8.45 -30.21
N LEU A 19 -6.15 -8.92 -30.57
CA LEU A 19 -5.86 -9.39 -31.92
C LEU A 19 -6.51 -10.75 -32.23
N PRO A 20 -7.22 -10.89 -33.36
CA PRO A 20 -7.84 -12.16 -33.72
C PRO A 20 -6.78 -13.23 -34.03
N PRO A 21 -7.06 -14.51 -33.72
CA PRO A 21 -6.14 -15.59 -34.04
C PRO A 21 -5.94 -15.69 -35.56
N ILE A 22 -4.69 -15.78 -36.01
CA ILE A 22 -4.35 -15.96 -37.43
C ILE A 22 -4.89 -17.33 -37.88
N ARG A 23 -6.01 -17.31 -38.62
CA ARG A 23 -6.56 -18.51 -39.28
C ARG A 23 -5.69 -18.86 -40.49
N ASN A 24 -5.54 -20.17 -40.77
CA ASN A 24 -4.75 -20.78 -41.85
C ASN A 24 -3.24 -21.03 -41.62
N ILE A 25 -2.79 -21.22 -40.39
CA ILE A 25 -1.49 -21.85 -40.14
C ILE A 25 -1.63 -23.36 -40.20
N SER A 26 -0.82 -24.03 -41.05
CA SER A 26 -0.83 -25.48 -41.16
C SER A 26 -0.18 -26.11 -39.91
N ASP A 27 -0.88 -27.06 -39.29
CA ASP A 27 -0.46 -27.73 -38.04
C ASP A 27 0.94 -28.35 -38.10
N LYS A 28 1.43 -28.63 -39.31
CA LYS A 28 2.75 -29.21 -39.55
C LYS A 28 3.90 -28.29 -39.14
N HIS A 29 3.71 -26.96 -39.14
CA HIS A 29 4.73 -26.02 -38.67
C HIS A 29 4.76 -25.85 -37.14
N LEU A 30 3.71 -26.27 -36.43
CA LEU A 30 3.65 -26.24 -34.97
C LEU A 30 4.34 -27.46 -34.31
N GLN A 31 4.69 -28.49 -35.10
CA GLN A 31 5.21 -29.76 -34.59
C GLN A 31 6.70 -29.79 -34.28
N HIS A 32 7.46 -28.72 -34.55
CA HIS A 32 8.83 -28.56 -34.04
C HIS A 32 8.89 -27.82 -32.70
N ARG A 33 7.95 -28.11 -31.79
CA ARG A 33 8.06 -27.70 -30.38
C ARG A 33 8.79 -28.80 -29.60
N ARG A 34 9.94 -28.43 -29.06
CA ARG A 34 10.81 -29.17 -28.12
C ARG A 34 9.99 -29.85 -27.01
N PRO A 35 10.49 -30.95 -26.41
CA PRO A 35 9.75 -31.73 -25.42
C PRO A 35 9.24 -30.86 -24.27
N LYS A 36 8.00 -31.14 -23.86
CA LYS A 36 7.32 -30.49 -22.74
C LYS A 36 8.08 -30.73 -21.44
N ASP A 37 8.94 -29.80 -21.07
CA ASP A 37 9.24 -29.60 -19.66
C ASP A 37 7.95 -29.13 -19.00
N LYS A 38 7.48 -29.94 -18.03
CA LYS A 38 6.37 -29.58 -17.15
C LYS A 38 6.85 -28.44 -16.26
N VAL A 39 6.81 -27.21 -16.77
CA VAL A 39 6.95 -26.02 -15.95
C VAL A 39 5.69 -25.97 -15.09
N ASN A 40 5.87 -26.29 -13.81
CA ASN A 40 4.89 -26.14 -12.77
C ASN A 40 4.51 -24.65 -12.78
N ARG A 41 3.36 -24.32 -13.38
CA ARG A 41 2.89 -22.93 -13.46
C ARG A 41 2.37 -22.59 -12.08
N GLU A 42 3.29 -22.21 -11.20
CA GLU A 42 2.98 -21.58 -9.93
C GLU A 42 2.11 -20.36 -10.27
N LYS A 43 0.83 -20.46 -9.89
CA LYS A 43 -0.07 -19.32 -9.95
C LYS A 43 0.44 -18.39 -8.86
N GLU A 44 1.27 -17.42 -9.22
CA GLU A 44 1.43 -16.24 -8.39
C GLU A 44 0.09 -15.51 -8.39
N SER A 45 -0.79 -15.94 -7.50
CA SER A 45 -1.91 -15.12 -7.05
C SER A 45 -1.26 -13.92 -6.39
N PHE A 46 -1.12 -12.84 -7.16
CA PHE A 46 -0.83 -11.53 -6.61
C PHE A 46 -1.92 -11.23 -5.58
N ASP A 47 -1.57 -11.42 -4.32
CA ASP A 47 -2.49 -11.33 -3.19
C ASP A 47 -2.75 -9.85 -2.94
N THR A 48 -3.72 -9.30 -3.67
CA THR A 48 -4.15 -7.89 -3.57
C THR A 48 -4.56 -7.55 -2.13
N SER A 49 -5.00 -8.56 -1.38
CA SER A 49 -5.36 -8.45 0.05
C SER A 49 -4.16 -8.14 0.96
N LEU A 50 -2.94 -8.49 0.55
CA LEU A 50 -1.72 -8.18 1.29
C LEU A 50 -1.34 -6.70 1.11
N LEU A 51 -1.49 -6.19 -0.11
CA LEU A 51 -1.21 -4.79 -0.45
C LEU A 51 -2.21 -3.84 0.24
N GLU A 52 -3.50 -4.19 0.24
CA GLU A 52 -4.53 -3.42 0.95
C GLU A 52 -4.33 -3.39 2.48
N LYS A 53 -3.77 -4.46 3.06
CA LYS A 53 -3.40 -4.46 4.49
C LYS A 53 -2.21 -3.55 4.75
N GLN A 54 -1.22 -3.54 3.88
CA GLN A 54 -0.01 -2.75 4.03
C GLN A 54 -0.26 -1.25 3.88
N GLU A 55 -1.16 -0.84 2.96
CA GLU A 55 -1.56 0.57 2.83
C GLU A 55 -2.45 1.05 3.98
N ASN A 56 -3.19 0.14 4.62
CA ASN A 56 -3.99 0.45 5.81
C ASN A 56 -3.19 0.40 7.11
N GLU A 57 -1.98 -0.14 7.11
CA GLU A 57 -1.11 -0.17 8.27
C GLU A 57 -0.42 1.19 8.44
N PHE A 58 -1.06 2.03 9.25
CA PHE A 58 -0.44 3.23 9.79
C PHE A 58 0.73 2.82 10.72
N ASN A 59 1.92 2.78 10.14
CA ASN A 59 3.16 2.43 10.83
C ASN A 59 3.80 3.68 11.42
N PHE A 60 4.01 3.68 12.74
CA PHE A 60 4.63 4.78 13.47
C PHE A 60 5.76 4.27 14.36
N SER A 61 6.74 5.14 14.65
CA SER A 61 7.95 4.79 15.42
C SER A 61 7.65 4.39 16.87
N PHE A 62 6.59 4.95 17.47
CA PHE A 62 6.18 4.62 18.83
C PHE A 62 5.68 3.17 18.97
N GLY A 63 6.32 2.39 19.84
CA GLY A 63 5.93 1.01 20.15
C GLY A 63 4.68 0.88 21.02
N ALA A 64 3.51 1.22 20.48
CA ALA A 64 2.24 1.14 21.19
C ALA A 64 1.77 -0.30 21.45
N SER A 65 1.01 -0.50 22.54
CA SER A 65 0.29 -1.75 22.82
C SER A 65 -0.77 -2.05 21.75
N LYS A 66 -1.19 -3.32 21.61
CA LYS A 66 -2.18 -3.74 20.59
C LYS A 66 -3.46 -2.89 20.61
N HIS A 67 -4.00 -2.62 21.80
CA HIS A 67 -5.22 -1.82 21.94
C HIS A 67 -5.00 -0.34 21.61
N GLU A 68 -3.85 0.22 22.00
CA GLU A 68 -3.50 1.59 21.66
C GLU A 68 -3.30 1.77 20.16
N LYS A 69 -2.68 0.80 19.48
CA LYS A 69 -2.55 0.84 18.02
C LYS A 69 -3.90 0.93 17.33
N VAL A 70 -4.91 0.21 17.82
CA VAL A 70 -6.27 0.29 17.27
C VAL A 70 -6.84 1.69 17.42
N TRP A 71 -6.80 2.28 18.63
CA TRP A 71 -7.33 3.62 18.86
C TRP A 71 -6.56 4.71 18.10
N ILE A 72 -5.23 4.60 18.04
CA ILE A 72 -4.36 5.51 17.29
C ILE A 72 -4.67 5.41 15.79
N ASN A 73 -4.76 4.21 15.24
CA ASN A 73 -5.05 4.01 13.82
C ASN A 73 -6.45 4.55 13.48
N ASP A 74 -7.46 4.21 14.28
CA ASP A 74 -8.84 4.66 14.03
C ASP A 74 -8.98 6.20 14.12
N SER A 75 -8.28 6.84 15.06
CA SER A 75 -8.40 8.29 15.27
C SER A 75 -7.44 9.14 14.44
N LEU A 76 -6.22 8.66 14.15
CA LEU A 76 -5.14 9.48 13.56
C LEU A 76 -4.86 9.18 12.09
N LYS A 77 -5.43 8.11 11.53
CA LYS A 77 -5.20 7.73 10.14
C LYS A 77 -5.63 8.83 9.15
N ASP A 78 -6.79 9.45 9.34
CA ASP A 78 -7.28 10.50 8.44
C ASP A 78 -6.35 11.72 8.43
N PHE A 79 -5.82 12.08 9.59
CA PHE A 79 -4.87 13.19 9.73
C PHE A 79 -3.52 12.89 9.10
N TYR A 80 -3.08 11.62 9.17
CA TYR A 80 -1.88 11.16 8.49
C TYR A 80 -2.06 11.22 6.97
N GLN A 81 -3.19 10.74 6.43
CA GLN A 81 -3.50 10.81 5.01
C GLN A 81 -3.57 12.26 4.47
N GLN A 82 -4.01 13.18 5.30
CA GLN A 82 -4.05 14.62 5.00
C GLN A 82 -2.68 15.32 5.20
N ASN A 83 -1.60 14.59 5.52
CA ASN A 83 -0.26 15.13 5.76
C ASN A 83 -0.18 16.20 6.86
N TRP A 84 -1.01 16.11 7.90
CA TRP A 84 -0.89 17.03 9.06
C TRP A 84 0.36 16.75 9.88
N PHE A 85 0.75 15.48 9.99
CA PHE A 85 1.93 15.04 10.72
C PHE A 85 2.53 13.82 10.03
N GLU A 86 3.81 13.55 10.26
CA GLU A 86 4.56 12.50 9.56
C GLU A 86 4.74 11.23 10.39
N ASP A 87 4.90 11.36 11.71
CA ASP A 87 5.15 10.20 12.57
C ASP A 87 4.69 10.46 14.01
N ILE A 88 4.48 9.40 14.79
CA ILE A 88 4.24 9.45 16.24
C ILE A 88 5.50 8.98 16.96
N LEU A 89 6.11 9.88 17.71
CA LEU A 89 7.40 9.65 18.36
C LEU A 89 7.26 8.99 19.73
N ARG A 90 6.33 9.47 20.56
CA ARG A 90 6.13 8.95 21.92
C ARG A 90 4.78 9.33 22.53
N LEU A 91 4.36 8.57 23.53
CA LEU A 91 3.29 8.95 24.45
C LEU A 91 3.79 10.01 25.45
N ILE A 92 3.12 11.16 25.52
CA ILE A 92 3.40 12.23 26.50
C ILE A 92 2.67 11.93 27.81
N LYS A 93 1.37 11.60 27.73
CA LYS A 93 0.53 11.37 28.90
C LYS A 93 -0.51 10.29 28.63
N GLY A 94 -0.36 9.13 29.27
CA GLY A 94 -1.28 7.98 29.17
C GLY A 94 -2.23 7.78 30.35
N GLY A 95 -2.14 8.64 31.38
CA GLY A 95 -2.79 8.42 32.68
C GLY A 95 -4.19 9.06 32.87
N GLY A 96 -4.80 9.60 31.81
CA GLY A 96 -6.16 10.14 31.89
C GLY A 96 -7.20 9.06 31.57
N LYS A 97 -8.26 8.94 32.37
CA LYS A 97 -9.31 7.91 32.21
C LYS A 97 -9.95 7.90 30.82
N GLU A 98 -9.95 9.05 30.14
CA GLU A 98 -10.71 9.27 28.90
C GLU A 98 -9.83 9.45 27.66
N ALA A 99 -8.54 9.77 27.82
CA ALA A 99 -7.69 10.11 26.69
C ALA A 99 -6.19 9.88 26.96
N SER A 100 -5.45 9.64 25.88
CA SER A 100 -3.99 9.62 25.82
C SER A 100 -3.50 10.76 24.92
N VAL A 101 -2.36 11.36 25.27
CA VAL A 101 -1.74 12.43 24.48
C VAL A 101 -0.40 11.94 23.96
N TYR A 102 -0.22 12.01 22.64
CA TYR A 102 0.99 11.60 21.92
C TYR A 102 1.70 12.80 21.31
N GLN A 103 3.02 12.69 21.19
CA GLN A 103 3.87 13.62 20.47
C GLN A 103 4.06 13.12 19.04
N CYS A 104 3.64 13.93 18.08
CA CYS A 104 3.80 13.70 16.65
C CYS A 104 4.87 14.62 16.06
N LEU A 105 5.53 14.16 15.00
CA LEU A 105 6.38 14.98 14.16
C LEU A 105 5.50 15.76 13.19
N GLY A 106 5.53 17.10 13.26
CA GLY A 106 4.75 17.94 12.36
C GLY A 106 5.32 17.94 10.95
N ASN A 107 4.44 18.03 9.96
CA ASN A 107 4.83 18.19 8.55
C ASN A 107 5.26 19.66 8.30
N THR A 108 6.11 19.89 7.29
CA THR A 108 6.51 21.23 6.84
C THR A 108 5.33 22.18 6.59
N THR A 109 4.17 21.63 6.19
CA THR A 109 2.91 22.37 5.97
C THR A 109 2.37 23.03 7.24
N THR A 110 2.55 22.40 8.40
CA THR A 110 1.97 22.86 9.68
C THR A 110 2.82 23.90 10.42
N GLN A 111 3.98 24.28 9.87
CA GLN A 111 4.93 25.25 10.45
C GLN A 111 5.52 24.91 11.83
N HIS A 112 5.05 23.83 12.48
CA HIS A 112 5.48 23.41 13.80
C HIS A 112 6.24 22.09 13.72
N LYS A 113 7.38 22.01 14.41
CA LYS A 113 8.20 20.78 14.44
C LYS A 113 7.48 19.62 15.14
N TYR A 114 6.70 19.91 16.17
CA TYR A 114 6.01 18.90 16.96
C TYR A 114 4.55 19.28 17.15
N ILE A 115 3.68 18.28 17.04
CA ILE A 115 2.24 18.38 17.24
C ILE A 115 1.85 17.45 18.39
N ALA A 116 0.85 17.84 19.19
CA ALA A 116 0.29 16.98 20.21
C ALA A 116 -1.05 16.40 19.72
N ALA A 117 -1.16 15.08 19.66
CA ALA A 117 -2.38 14.37 19.30
C ALA A 117 -3.06 13.84 20.56
N LYS A 118 -4.32 14.24 20.81
CA LYS A 118 -5.13 13.73 21.91
C LYS A 118 -6.12 12.70 21.37
N VAL A 119 -5.95 11.43 21.75
CA VAL A 119 -6.77 10.31 21.32
C VAL A 119 -7.67 9.88 22.48
N TYR A 120 -8.97 9.77 22.23
CA TYR A 120 -9.96 9.33 23.22
C TYR A 120 -10.08 7.80 23.24
N ARG A 121 -10.30 7.25 24.43
CA ARG A 121 -10.42 5.80 24.67
C ARG A 121 -11.78 5.54 25.33
N PRO A 122 -12.74 4.91 24.63
CA PRO A 122 -14.05 4.59 25.19
C PRO A 122 -13.98 3.48 26.25
#